data_AF-A0A4Q5EDM8-F1
#
_entry.id   AF-A0A4Q5EDM8-F1
#
_cell.length_a   1.000
_cell.length_b   1.000
_cell.length_c   1.000
_cell.angle_alpha   90.00
_cell.angle_beta   90.00
_cell.angle_gamma   90.00
#
_symmetry.space_group_name_H-M   'P 1'
#
loop_
_entity.id
_entity.type
_entity.pdbx_description
1 polymer ?
#
loop_
_entity_poly.entity_id
_entity_poly.type
_entity_poly.pdbx_seq_one_letter_code
_entity_poly.pdbx_strand_id
1 'polypeptide(L)'
;MIYLYFMSLFLLTMYIMYAVRVCGVSWSLSDTYYQLKKRNRPAWLFQAAMVVPAMLLIPVWIDCSNESFQFLAFLACGGLMFVGTAPLFKEEFQSKVHYVGTVASGLATILWVCFAGMWYLPTIAFPIAGLFILKYRKWLFWAELAAFACAYVGVFIICINC
;
A
#
# COMPACT_ATOMS: atom_id res chain seq x y z
N MET A 1 -0.15 20.09 5.57
CA MET A 1 0.33 18.72 5.28
C MET A 1 -0.75 17.66 5.46
N ILE A 2 -1.57 17.71 6.52
CA ILE A 2 -2.67 16.73 6.73
C ILE A 2 -3.66 16.59 5.55
N TYR A 3 -3.87 17.64 4.74
CA TYR A 3 -4.71 17.55 3.54
C TYR A 3 -4.12 16.60 2.48
N LEU A 4 -2.79 16.53 2.32
CA LEU A 4 -2.14 15.59 1.40
C LEU A 4 -2.35 14.15 1.86
N TYR A 5 -2.30 13.91 3.17
CA TYR A 5 -2.63 12.62 3.77
C TYR A 5 -4.07 12.21 3.44
N PHE A 6 -5.05 13.10 3.66
CA PHE A 6 -6.46 12.78 3.34
C PHE A 6 -6.69 12.57 1.84
N MET A 7 -6.05 13.36 0.98
CA MET A 7 -6.13 13.15 -0.48
C MET A 7 -5.51 11.81 -0.90
N SER A 8 -4.35 11.46 -0.35
CA SER A 8 -3.70 10.17 -0.56
C SER A 8 -4.62 9.01 -0.14
N LEU A 9 -5.13 9.04 1.09
CA LEU A 9 -6.02 8.03 1.64
C LEU A 9 -7.31 7.90 0.82
N PHE A 10 -7.90 9.03 0.44
CA PHE A 10 -9.12 9.07 -0.36
C PHE A 10 -8.90 8.41 -1.73
N LEU A 11 -7.84 8.76 -2.45
CA LEU A 11 -7.54 8.20 -3.77
C LEU A 11 -7.28 6.70 -3.71
N LEU A 12 -6.48 6.24 -2.75
CA LEU A 12 -6.21 4.81 -2.59
C LEU A 12 -7.48 4.03 -2.22
N THR A 13 -8.25 4.53 -1.26
CA THR A 13 -9.49 3.88 -0.81
C THR A 13 -10.53 3.83 -1.93
N MET A 14 -10.72 4.93 -2.67
CA MET A 14 -11.60 4.99 -3.84
C MET A 14 -11.20 3.96 -4.89
N TYR A 15 -9.89 3.82 -5.16
CA TYR A 15 -9.40 2.82 -6.08
C TYR A 15 -9.66 1.38 -5.59
N ILE A 16 -9.36 1.07 -4.32
CA ILE A 16 -9.60 -0.27 -3.76
C ILE A 16 -11.09 -0.61 -3.83
N MET A 17 -11.98 0.32 -3.45
CA MET A 17 -13.43 0.12 -3.54
C MET A 17 -13.87 -0.11 -4.99
N TYR A 18 -13.36 0.67 -5.94
CA TYR A 18 -13.63 0.49 -7.37
C TYR A 18 -13.15 -0.88 -7.86
N ALA A 19 -11.91 -1.26 -7.54
CA ALA A 19 -11.31 -2.51 -7.95
C ALA A 19 -12.08 -3.72 -7.38
N VAL A 20 -12.48 -3.69 -6.11
CA VAL A 20 -13.31 -4.74 -5.50
C VAL A 20 -14.69 -4.82 -6.15
N ARG A 21 -15.34 -3.69 -6.46
CA ARG A 21 -16.66 -3.68 -7.15
C ARG A 21 -16.60 -4.25 -8.56
N VAL A 22 -15.54 -3.95 -9.31
CA VAL A 22 -15.42 -4.34 -10.72
C VAL A 22 -14.80 -5.73 -10.88
N CYS A 23 -13.75 -6.03 -10.12
CA CYS A 23 -12.97 -7.26 -10.25
C CYS A 23 -13.39 -8.35 -9.25
N GLY A 24 -14.12 -7.99 -8.20
CA GLY A 24 -14.20 -8.79 -6.99
C GLY A 24 -12.89 -8.75 -6.21
N VAL A 25 -12.83 -9.47 -5.10
CA VAL A 25 -11.58 -9.63 -4.34
C VAL A 25 -10.61 -10.49 -5.16
N SER A 26 -9.60 -9.82 -5.72
CA SER A 26 -8.58 -10.40 -6.58
C SER A 26 -7.54 -11.18 -5.78
N TRP A 27 -6.58 -11.85 -6.44
CA TRP A 27 -5.50 -12.54 -5.73
C TRP A 27 -4.62 -11.57 -4.91
N SER A 28 -4.30 -10.44 -5.52
CA SER A 28 -3.63 -9.28 -4.93
C SER A 28 -4.23 -8.00 -5.50
N LEU A 29 -3.94 -6.86 -4.88
CA LEU A 29 -4.27 -5.55 -5.41
C LEU A 29 -3.56 -5.34 -6.74
N SER A 30 -2.31 -5.79 -6.90
CA SER A 30 -1.61 -5.75 -8.19
C SER A 30 -2.28 -6.57 -9.29
N ASP A 31 -2.89 -7.72 -8.96
CA ASP A 31 -3.59 -8.55 -9.95
C ASP A 31 -4.81 -7.82 -10.56
N THR A 32 -5.33 -6.79 -9.88
CA THR A 32 -6.42 -5.96 -10.41
C THR A 32 -6.05 -5.26 -11.73
N TYR A 33 -4.76 -4.98 -11.99
CA TYR A 33 -4.29 -4.47 -13.29
C TYR A 33 -4.72 -5.40 -14.45
N TYR A 34 -4.44 -6.70 -14.33
CA TYR A 34 -4.80 -7.69 -15.34
C TYR A 34 -6.31 -7.90 -15.41
N GLN A 35 -6.98 -7.87 -14.26
CA GLN A 35 -8.42 -8.06 -14.17
C GLN A 35 -9.23 -6.90 -14.76
N LEU A 36 -8.74 -5.66 -14.64
CA LEU A 36 -9.29 -4.49 -15.31
C LEU A 36 -9.12 -4.62 -16.83
N LYS A 37 -7.93 -5.01 -17.30
CA LYS A 37 -7.67 -5.25 -18.72
C LYS A 37 -8.60 -6.33 -19.30
N LYS A 38 -8.79 -7.45 -18.58
CA LYS A 38 -9.71 -8.54 -18.98
C LYS A 38 -11.17 -8.06 -19.07
N ARG A 39 -11.56 -7.08 -18.26
CA ARG A 39 -12.92 -6.52 -18.21
C ARG A 39 -13.09 -5.27 -19.09
N ASN A 40 -12.13 -4.98 -19.96
CA ASN A 40 -12.10 -3.80 -20.83
C ASN A 40 -12.25 -2.47 -20.04
N ARG A 41 -11.61 -2.39 -18.88
CA ARG A 41 -11.54 -1.20 -18.02
C ARG A 41 -10.12 -0.63 -18.04
N PRO A 42 -9.95 0.69 -17.78
CA PRO A 42 -8.65 1.33 -17.82
C PRO A 42 -7.68 0.76 -16.76
N ALA A 43 -6.71 -0.05 -17.21
CA ALA A 43 -5.74 -0.69 -16.33
C ALA A 43 -4.73 0.30 -15.71
N TRP A 44 -4.52 1.46 -16.34
CA TRP A 44 -3.68 2.54 -15.81
C TRP A 44 -4.17 3.07 -14.46
N LEU A 45 -5.44 2.84 -14.09
CA LEU A 45 -5.98 3.18 -12.78
C LEU A 45 -5.17 2.52 -11.64
N PHE A 46 -4.69 1.28 -11.83
CA PHE A 46 -3.81 0.63 -10.86
C PHE A 46 -2.53 1.44 -10.64
N GLN A 47 -1.87 1.80 -11.74
CA GLN A 47 -0.61 2.53 -11.70
C GLN A 47 -0.79 3.87 -11.01
N ALA A 48 -1.83 4.62 -11.39
CA ALA A 48 -2.17 5.89 -10.76
C ALA A 48 -2.47 5.74 -9.26
N ALA A 49 -3.18 4.68 -8.86
CA ALA A 49 -3.52 4.42 -7.47
C ALA A 49 -2.34 3.99 -6.59
N MET A 50 -1.27 3.43 -7.17
CA MET A 50 -0.04 3.15 -6.43
C MET A 50 0.86 4.39 -6.38
N VAL A 51 1.03 5.09 -7.49
CA VAL A 51 2.00 6.20 -7.60
C VAL A 51 1.47 7.49 -6.97
N VAL A 52 0.24 7.92 -7.29
CA VAL A 52 -0.26 9.23 -6.85
C VAL A 52 -0.45 9.29 -5.33
N PRO A 53 -1.11 8.30 -4.67
CA PRO A 53 -1.19 8.29 -3.22
C PRO A 53 0.19 8.23 -2.54
N ALA A 54 1.14 7.46 -3.08
CA ALA A 54 2.51 7.41 -2.55
C ALA A 54 3.19 8.79 -2.61
N MET A 55 3.14 9.47 -3.76
CA MET A 55 3.73 10.81 -3.93
C MET A 55 3.12 11.84 -2.97
N LEU A 56 1.80 11.78 -2.77
CA LEU A 56 1.11 12.67 -1.83
C LEU A 56 1.46 12.35 -0.37
N LEU A 57 1.70 11.07 -0.05
CA LEU A 57 1.98 10.63 1.31
C LEU A 57 3.43 10.88 1.75
N ILE A 58 4.41 10.79 0.84
CA ILE A 58 5.85 11.00 1.13
C ILE A 58 6.12 12.22 2.01
N PRO A 59 5.73 13.46 1.63
CA PRO A 59 6.07 14.64 2.42
C PRO A 59 5.48 14.58 3.83
N VAL A 60 4.23 14.13 3.95
CA VAL A 60 3.57 14.01 5.27
C VAL A 60 4.26 12.96 6.13
N TRP A 61 4.59 11.81 5.54
CA TRP A 61 5.21 10.71 6.26
C TRP A 61 6.62 11.09 6.72
N ILE A 62 7.41 11.75 5.88
CA ILE A 62 8.74 12.26 6.24
C ILE A 62 8.62 13.30 7.36
N ASP A 63 7.73 14.29 7.23
CA ASP A 63 7.55 15.34 8.25
C ASP A 63 7.12 14.77 9.63
N CYS A 64 6.36 13.67 9.63
CA CYS A 64 5.95 12.99 10.86
C CYS A 64 6.99 12.00 11.40
N SER A 65 8.08 11.75 10.67
CA SER A 65 9.06 10.72 11.04
C SER A 65 10.17 11.30 11.92
N ASN A 66 10.70 10.49 12.83
CA ASN A 66 11.98 10.80 13.45
C ASN A 66 13.11 10.69 12.41
N GLU A 67 14.08 11.61 12.46
CA GLU A 67 15.21 11.66 11.54
C GLU A 67 16.00 10.34 11.47
N SER A 68 16.06 9.58 12.57
CA SER A 68 16.79 8.31 12.66
C SER A 68 16.24 7.22 11.76
N PHE A 69 14.94 7.28 11.39
CA PHE A 69 14.28 6.24 10.59
C PHE A 69 13.34 6.78 9.49
N GLN A 70 13.35 8.09 9.20
CA GLN A 70 12.57 8.69 8.11
C GLN A 70 12.87 8.09 6.73
N PHE A 71 14.06 7.50 6.52
CA PHE A 71 14.41 6.82 5.28
C PHE A 71 13.46 5.64 4.96
N LEU A 72 12.84 5.04 5.99
CA LEU A 72 11.84 3.99 5.81
C LEU A 72 10.55 4.52 5.18
N ALA A 73 10.16 5.77 5.48
CA ALA A 73 9.02 6.42 4.81
C ALA A 73 9.30 6.60 3.30
N PHE A 74 10.53 7.02 2.96
CA PHE A 74 10.97 7.12 1.58
C PHE A 74 10.99 5.74 0.88
N LEU A 75 11.52 4.71 1.54
CA LEU A 75 11.55 3.35 1.00
C LEU A 75 10.14 2.75 0.84
N ALA A 76 9.23 3.04 1.79
CA ALA A 76 7.84 2.60 1.77
C ALA A 76 7.10 3.13 0.54
N CYS A 77 7.08 4.45 0.38
CA CYS A 77 6.40 5.09 -0.74
C CYS A 77 7.15 4.91 -2.07
N GLY A 78 8.48 4.99 -2.07
CA GLY A 78 9.30 4.75 -3.26
C GLY A 78 9.11 3.34 -3.81
N GLY A 79 9.11 2.32 -2.93
CA GLY A 79 8.79 0.95 -3.31
C GLY A 79 7.39 0.82 -3.94
N LEU A 80 6.40 1.51 -3.38
CA LEU A 80 5.03 1.52 -3.93
C LEU A 80 4.95 2.22 -5.29
N MET A 81 5.74 3.28 -5.51
CA MET A 81 5.85 3.92 -6.82
C MET A 81 6.45 2.97 -7.87
N PHE A 82 7.49 2.20 -7.51
CA PHE A 82 8.03 1.15 -8.39
C PHE A 82 7.03 0.06 -8.74
N VAL A 83 6.20 -0.35 -7.77
CA VAL A 83 5.07 -1.26 -8.00
C VAL A 83 4.11 -0.71 -9.07
N GLY A 84 3.81 0.59 -9.01
CA GLY A 84 2.96 1.26 -10.00
C GLY A 84 3.60 1.45 -11.38
N THR A 85 4.93 1.62 -11.46
CA THR A 85 5.65 1.74 -12.74
C THR A 85 5.97 0.39 -13.38
N ALA A 86 5.93 -0.70 -12.62
CA ALA A 86 6.09 -2.08 -13.10
C ALA A 86 4.79 -2.90 -12.93
N PRO A 87 3.66 -2.53 -13.59
CA PRO A 87 2.39 -3.21 -13.40
C PRO A 87 2.31 -4.60 -14.08
N LEU A 88 3.14 -4.87 -15.09
CA LEU A 88 3.17 -6.14 -15.82
C LEU A 88 4.03 -7.17 -15.07
N PHE A 89 3.75 -7.39 -13.78
CA PHE A 89 4.57 -8.23 -12.89
C PHE A 89 4.62 -9.74 -13.24
N LYS A 90 3.86 -10.18 -14.25
CA LYS A 90 3.95 -11.54 -14.83
C LYS A 90 4.99 -11.63 -15.96
N GLU A 91 5.55 -10.51 -16.42
CA GLU A 91 6.67 -10.46 -17.37
C GLU A 91 8.00 -10.45 -16.61
N GLU A 92 9.03 -11.12 -17.14
CA GLU A 92 10.26 -11.42 -16.40
C GLU A 92 10.94 -10.19 -15.77
N PHE A 93 11.15 -9.13 -16.55
CA PHE A 93 11.83 -7.92 -16.08
C PHE A 93 11.00 -7.15 -15.04
N GLN A 94 9.73 -6.88 -15.36
CA GLN A 94 8.84 -6.14 -14.46
C GLN A 94 8.50 -6.94 -13.21
N SER A 95 8.50 -8.27 -13.27
CA SER A 95 8.29 -9.13 -12.11
C SER A 95 9.32 -8.86 -11.01
N LYS A 96 10.60 -8.73 -11.38
CA LYS A 96 11.68 -8.44 -10.43
C LYS A 96 11.50 -7.06 -9.80
N VAL A 97 11.27 -6.03 -10.61
CA VAL A 97 11.07 -4.65 -10.14
C VAL A 97 9.85 -4.56 -9.23
N HIS A 98 8.73 -5.15 -9.65
CA HIS A 98 7.48 -5.16 -8.89
C HIS A 98 7.66 -5.85 -7.55
N TYR A 99 8.20 -7.08 -7.54
CA TYR A 99 8.34 -7.85 -6.31
C TYR A 99 9.30 -7.19 -5.32
N VAL A 100 10.45 -6.69 -5.80
CA VAL A 100 11.39 -5.94 -4.96
C VAL A 100 10.72 -4.67 -4.40
N GLY A 101 9.98 -3.94 -5.23
CA GLY A 101 9.22 -2.77 -4.80
C GLY A 101 8.16 -3.10 -3.75
N THR A 102 7.41 -4.18 -3.93
CA THR A 102 6.39 -4.65 -2.97
C THR A 102 7.02 -5.04 -1.64
N VAL A 103 8.10 -5.83 -1.66
CA VAL A 103 8.78 -6.27 -0.44
C VAL A 103 9.42 -5.09 0.28
N ALA A 104 10.12 -4.21 -0.43
CA ALA A 104 10.70 -3.00 0.13
C ALA A 104 9.62 -2.10 0.74
N SER A 105 8.52 -1.88 0.02
CA SER A 105 7.40 -1.05 0.49
C SER A 105 6.77 -1.60 1.76
N GLY A 106 6.43 -2.90 1.76
CA GLY A 106 5.83 -3.58 2.90
C GLY A 106 6.75 -3.62 4.12
N LEU A 107 8.01 -4.09 3.96
CA LEU A 107 8.95 -4.18 5.07
C LEU A 107 9.27 -2.81 5.66
N ALA A 108 9.52 -1.80 4.83
CA ALA A 108 9.80 -0.46 5.30
C ALA A 108 8.63 0.12 6.10
N THR A 109 7.40 -0.10 5.62
CA THR A 109 6.18 0.29 6.36
C THR A 109 6.14 -0.35 7.74
N ILE A 110 6.31 -1.67 7.83
CA ILE A 110 6.20 -2.39 9.10
C ILE A 110 7.33 -2.00 10.05
N LEU A 111 8.57 -1.90 9.56
CA LEU A 111 9.71 -1.46 10.35
C LEU A 111 9.51 -0.03 10.87
N TRP A 112 9.02 0.88 10.03
CA TRP A 112 8.75 2.26 10.44
C TRP A 112 7.71 2.31 11.55
N VAL A 113 6.60 1.57 11.42
CA VAL A 113 5.54 1.51 12.43
C VAL A 113 6.07 0.93 13.76
N CYS A 114 6.92 -0.10 13.70
CA CYS A 114 7.55 -0.67 14.88
C CYS A 114 8.54 0.29 15.56
N PHE A 115 9.41 0.97 14.79
CA PHE A 115 10.38 1.94 15.33
C PHE A 115 9.72 3.21 15.86
N ALA A 116 8.55 3.57 15.33
CA ALA A 116 7.70 4.62 15.89
C ALA A 116 6.96 4.20 17.18
N GLY A 117 7.23 3.01 17.73
CA GLY A 117 6.61 2.52 18.97
C GLY A 117 5.19 1.96 18.80
N MET A 118 4.68 1.87 17.57
CA MET A 118 3.33 1.42 17.26
C MET A 118 3.28 -0.05 16.82
N TRP A 119 4.15 -0.90 17.39
CA TRP A 119 4.24 -2.34 17.09
C TRP A 119 2.90 -3.08 17.24
N TYR A 120 1.98 -2.56 18.06
CA TYR A 120 0.65 -3.13 18.24
C TYR A 120 -0.20 -3.09 16.95
N LEU A 121 0.03 -2.13 16.04
CA LEU A 121 -0.70 -2.00 14.78
C LEU A 121 -0.53 -3.23 13.88
N PRO A 122 0.69 -3.64 13.46
CA PRO A 122 0.86 -4.84 12.68
C PRO A 122 0.41 -6.10 13.43
N THR A 123 0.61 -6.17 14.76
CA THR A 123 0.14 -7.33 15.53
C THR A 123 -1.37 -7.47 15.58
N ILE A 124 -2.14 -6.41 15.32
CA ILE A 124 -3.61 -6.48 15.23
C ILE A 124 -4.05 -6.63 13.77
N ALA A 125 -3.47 -5.85 12.86
CA ALA A 125 -3.86 -5.81 11.45
C ALA A 125 -3.65 -7.14 10.73
N PHE A 126 -2.51 -7.80 10.94
CA PHE A 126 -2.21 -9.08 10.27
C PHE A 126 -3.08 -10.24 10.76
N PRO A 127 -3.40 -10.40 12.06
CA PRO A 127 -4.39 -11.38 12.50
C PRO A 127 -5.80 -11.12 11.97
N ILE A 128 -6.25 -9.86 11.92
CA ILE A 128 -7.53 -9.52 11.30
C ILE A 128 -7.51 -9.94 9.83
N ALA A 129 -6.46 -9.58 9.08
CA ALA A 129 -6.28 -10.09 7.72
C ALA A 129 -6.34 -11.62 7.70
N GLY A 130 -5.64 -12.32 8.60
CA GLY A 130 -5.69 -13.78 8.76
C GLY A 130 -7.10 -14.36 8.82
N LEU A 131 -8.01 -13.74 9.57
CA LEU A 131 -9.43 -14.16 9.60
C LEU A 131 -10.11 -14.05 8.23
N PHE A 132 -9.85 -12.97 7.50
CA PHE A 132 -10.33 -12.80 6.12
C PHE A 132 -9.66 -13.77 5.14
N ILE A 133 -8.39 -14.10 5.35
CA ILE A 133 -7.65 -15.08 4.55
C ILE A 133 -8.30 -16.47 4.68
N LEU A 134 -8.65 -16.88 5.91
CA LEU A 134 -9.35 -18.14 6.16
C LEU A 134 -10.70 -18.20 5.43
N LYS A 135 -11.44 -17.09 5.41
CA LYS A 135 -12.76 -17.00 4.79
C LYS A 135 -12.74 -16.90 3.26
N TYR A 136 -11.88 -16.06 2.70
CA TYR A 136 -11.90 -15.70 1.27
C TYR A 136 -10.77 -16.33 0.45
N ARG A 137 -9.76 -16.95 1.10
CA ARG A 137 -8.60 -17.61 0.49
C ARG A 137 -7.76 -16.73 -0.45
N LYS A 138 -7.88 -15.41 -0.36
CA LYS A 138 -7.09 -14.42 -1.12
C LYS A 138 -6.01 -13.81 -0.23
N TRP A 139 -5.02 -14.64 0.14
CA TRP A 139 -4.08 -14.29 1.21
C TRP A 139 -3.30 -13.01 0.95
N LEU A 140 -2.80 -12.83 -0.27
CA LEU A 140 -1.94 -11.70 -0.62
C LEU A 140 -2.73 -10.37 -0.61
N PHE A 141 -3.94 -10.34 -1.16
CA PHE A 141 -4.81 -9.16 -1.12
C PHE A 141 -5.06 -8.63 0.30
N TRP A 142 -5.38 -9.53 1.24
CA TRP A 142 -5.64 -9.14 2.63
C TRP A 142 -4.37 -8.73 3.38
N ALA A 143 -3.22 -9.35 3.07
CA ALA A 143 -1.94 -8.95 3.62
C ALA A 143 -1.51 -7.55 3.12
N GLU A 144 -1.71 -7.25 1.83
CA GLU A 144 -1.46 -5.91 1.27
C GLU A 144 -2.38 -4.87 1.93
N LEU A 145 -3.66 -5.18 2.12
CA LEU A 145 -4.60 -4.27 2.79
C LEU A 145 -4.21 -4.02 4.25
N ALA A 146 -3.70 -5.03 4.96
CA ALA A 146 -3.18 -4.86 6.31
C ALA A 146 -1.94 -3.95 6.35
N ALA A 147 -1.04 -4.07 5.37
CA ALA A 147 0.12 -3.20 5.25
C ALA A 147 -0.29 -1.75 4.96
N PHE A 148 -1.24 -1.51 4.04
CA PHE A 148 -1.81 -0.18 3.81
C PHE A 148 -2.49 0.37 5.08
N ALA A 149 -3.25 -0.45 5.80
CA ALA A 149 -3.87 -0.03 7.05
C ALA A 149 -2.81 0.38 8.09
N CYS A 150 -1.72 -0.39 8.24
CA CYS A 150 -0.61 -0.02 9.11
C CYS A 150 0.04 1.31 8.71
N ALA A 151 0.27 1.53 7.40
CA ALA A 151 0.84 2.77 6.90
C ALA A 151 -0.04 3.98 7.26
N TYR A 152 -1.31 3.98 6.83
CA TYR A 152 -2.17 5.15 7.01
C TYR A 152 -2.53 5.39 8.47
N VAL A 153 -2.87 4.34 9.23
CA VAL A 153 -3.17 4.48 10.66
C VAL A 153 -1.93 4.94 11.43
N GLY A 154 -0.75 4.37 11.15
CA GLY A 154 0.49 4.76 11.80
C GLY A 154 0.85 6.22 11.53
N VAL A 155 0.85 6.64 10.26
CA VAL A 155 1.11 8.04 9.90
C VAL A 155 0.10 8.98 10.55
N PHE A 156 -1.19 8.63 10.55
CA PHE A 156 -2.21 9.46 11.18
C PHE A 156 -1.99 9.64 12.67
N ILE A 157 -1.70 8.55 13.41
CA ILE A 157 -1.46 8.61 14.85
C ILE A 157 -0.29 9.54 15.17
N ILE A 158 0.82 9.47 14.45
CA ILE A 158 1.93 10.41 14.72
C ILE A 158 1.53 11.82 14.34
N CYS A 159 0.90 12.01 13.17
CA CYS A 159 0.57 13.34 12.66
C CYS A 159 -0.38 14.13 13.57
N ILE A 160 -1.25 13.48 14.34
CA ILE A 160 -2.15 14.13 15.31
C ILE A 160 -1.50 14.35 16.70
N ASN A 161 -0.37 13.70 16.97
CA ASN A 161 0.37 13.80 18.23
C ASN A 161 1.60 14.73 18.13
N CYS A 162 1.91 15.21 16.93
CA CYS A 162 2.89 16.28 16.67
C CYS A 162 2.24 17.66 16.81
#